data_AF-A0A938CSU3-F1
#
_entry.id   AF-A0A938CSU3-F1
#
_cell.length_a   1.000
_cell.length_b   1.000
_cell.length_c   1.000
_cell.angle_alpha   90.00
_cell.angle_beta   90.00
_cell.angle_gamma   90.00
#
_symmetry.space_group_name_H-M   'P 1'
#
loop_
_entity.id
_entity.type
_entity.pdbx_description
1 polymer ?
#
loop_
_entity_poly.entity_id
_entity_poly.type
_entity_poly.pdbx_seq_one_letter_code
_entity_poly.pdbx_strand_id
1 'polypeptide(L)'
;MRIRRLFTEAGQDPYAGIEFRTTTSEIRNPDGSVVFKAENIEVPASWSQVASDVLAQKYFRKAGVATRFKAVEESTVPSWLWRHVPDEAALAALPKDQRAAGERSAKQVF
;
A
#
# COMPACT_ATOMS: atom_id res chain seq x y z
N MET A 1 -26.95 6.81 12.94
CA MET A 1 -26.59 6.92 11.51
C MET A 1 -26.47 5.51 10.94
N ARG A 2 -27.10 5.20 9.79
CA ARG A 2 -27.04 3.87 9.17
C ARG A 2 -26.42 4.00 7.78
N ILE A 3 -25.15 3.59 7.64
CA ILE A 3 -24.45 3.58 6.35
C ILE A 3 -24.74 2.24 5.67
N ARG A 4 -25.33 2.27 4.49
CA ARG A 4 -25.56 1.06 3.67
C ARG A 4 -24.25 0.66 3.01
N ARG A 5 -23.86 -0.62 3.14
CA ARG A 5 -22.74 -1.21 2.39
C ARG A 5 -23.20 -1.57 0.98
N LEU A 6 -22.35 -1.32 -0.01
CA LEU A 6 -22.60 -1.64 -1.42
C LEU A 6 -21.65 -2.71 -1.96
N PHE A 7 -20.37 -2.59 -1.63
CA PHE A 7 -19.29 -3.45 -2.15
C PHE A 7 -18.53 -4.19 -1.05
N THR A 8 -19.01 -4.14 0.19
CA THR A 8 -18.36 -4.75 1.36
C THR A 8 -19.38 -5.49 2.21
N GLU A 9 -18.90 -6.49 2.95
CA GLU A 9 -19.69 -7.25 3.91
C GLU A 9 -19.30 -6.87 5.34
N ALA A 10 -20.25 -6.98 6.27
CA ALA A 10 -19.96 -6.67 7.66
C ALA A 10 -19.03 -7.73 8.27
N GLY A 11 -17.97 -7.30 8.95
CA GLY A 11 -17.01 -8.20 9.59
C GLY A 11 -15.95 -8.79 8.65
N GLN A 12 -15.94 -8.39 7.38
CA GLN A 12 -14.91 -8.79 6.42
C GLN A 12 -13.94 -7.66 6.12
N ASP A 13 -12.74 -8.03 5.67
CA ASP A 13 -11.76 -7.09 5.14
C ASP A 13 -12.35 -6.34 3.92
N PRO A 14 -12.12 -5.02 3.79
CA PRO A 14 -12.66 -4.24 2.68
C PRO A 14 -12.23 -4.74 1.29
N TYR A 15 -11.14 -5.49 1.20
CA TYR A 15 -10.60 -6.08 -0.02
C TYR A 15 -11.00 -7.55 -0.24
N ALA A 16 -11.77 -8.17 0.67
CA ALA A 16 -12.07 -9.61 0.64
C ALA A 16 -12.71 -10.09 -0.68
N GLY A 17 -13.53 -9.26 -1.32
CA GLY A 17 -14.19 -9.57 -2.59
C GLY A 17 -13.36 -9.28 -3.85
N ILE A 18 -12.11 -8.84 -3.70
CA ILE A 18 -11.24 -8.47 -4.82
C ILE A 18 -10.08 -9.48 -4.88
N GLU A 19 -9.96 -10.16 -6.02
CA GLU A 19 -8.80 -11.00 -6.28
C GLU A 19 -7.57 -10.12 -6.60
N PHE A 20 -6.42 -10.47 -6.05
CA PHE A 20 -5.16 -9.78 -6.31
C PHE A 20 -4.16 -10.72 -6.97
N ARG A 21 -3.35 -10.17 -7.89
CA ARG A 21 -2.23 -10.86 -8.52
C ARG A 21 -0.95 -10.07 -8.32
N THR A 22 0.17 -10.78 -8.39
CA THR A 22 1.49 -10.18 -8.42
C THR A 22 1.90 -9.89 -9.86
N THR A 23 2.52 -8.73 -10.10
CA THR A 23 3.08 -8.37 -11.40
C THR A 23 4.39 -7.59 -11.24
N THR A 24 5.05 -7.31 -12.37
CA THR A 24 6.21 -6.42 -12.45
C THR A 24 5.84 -5.23 -13.33
N SER A 25 6.19 -4.03 -12.89
CA SER A 25 6.18 -2.83 -13.73
C SER A 25 7.60 -2.51 -14.16
N GLU A 26 7.82 -2.36 -15.46
CA GLU A 26 9.14 -2.11 -16.01
C GLU A 26 9.06 -1.15 -17.20
N ILE A 27 9.89 -0.10 -17.18
CA ILE A 27 10.05 0.82 -18.30
C ILE A 27 11.45 0.66 -18.84
N ARG A 28 11.56 0.51 -20.16
CA ARG A 28 12.84 0.43 -20.87
C ARG A 28 13.00 1.58 -21.86
N ASN A 29 14.25 1.96 -22.09
CA ASN A 29 14.65 2.80 -23.21
C ASN A 29 14.58 2.00 -24.53
N PRO A 30 14.60 2.67 -25.70
CA PRO A 30 14.65 2.00 -26.99
C PRO A 30 15.86 1.07 -27.18
N ASP A 31 16.96 1.34 -26.48
CA ASP A 31 18.17 0.48 -26.46
C ASP A 31 18.04 -0.74 -25.54
N GLY A 32 16.89 -0.92 -24.87
CA GLY A 32 16.60 -2.03 -23.98
C GLY A 32 17.03 -1.84 -22.52
N SER A 33 17.75 -0.76 -22.19
CA SER A 33 18.15 -0.44 -20.80
C SER A 33 16.95 -0.09 -19.92
N VAL A 34 17.00 -0.48 -18.64
CA VAL A 34 15.88 -0.31 -17.70
C VAL A 34 15.92 1.08 -17.06
N VAL A 35 14.83 1.84 -17.21
CA VAL A 35 14.63 3.18 -16.61
C VAL A 35 13.98 3.08 -15.24
N PHE A 36 13.02 2.15 -15.11
CA PHE A 36 12.29 1.92 -13.89
C PHE A 36 11.91 0.45 -13.80
N LYS A 37 12.01 -0.13 -12.60
CA LYS A 37 11.56 -1.48 -12.33
C LYS A 37 10.97 -1.57 -10.92
N ALA A 38 9.78 -2.10 -10.80
CA ALA A 38 9.12 -2.45 -9.56
C ALA A 38 8.61 -3.89 -9.68
N GLU A 39 9.26 -4.79 -8.95
CA GLU A 39 8.96 -6.22 -8.97
C GLU A 39 8.04 -6.60 -7.82
N ASN A 40 7.30 -7.69 -8.02
CA ASN A 40 6.45 -8.30 -7.02
C ASN A 40 5.41 -7.33 -6.44
N ILE A 41 4.84 -6.47 -7.29
CA ILE A 41 3.77 -5.57 -6.86
C ILE A 41 2.43 -6.30 -6.89
N GLU A 42 1.64 -6.14 -5.83
CA GLU A 42 0.30 -6.71 -5.70
C GLU A 42 -0.75 -5.70 -6.18
N VAL A 43 -1.52 -6.11 -7.18
CA VAL A 43 -2.56 -5.30 -7.83
C VAL A 43 -3.84 -6.12 -8.01
N PRO A 44 -5.03 -5.50 -8.14
CA PRO A 44 -6.23 -6.24 -8.48
C PRO A 44 -6.04 -7.07 -9.76
N ALA A 45 -6.48 -8.32 -9.74
CA ALA A 45 -6.27 -9.27 -10.83
C ALA A 45 -6.88 -8.79 -12.16
N SER A 46 -8.01 -8.08 -12.07
CA SER A 46 -8.74 -7.51 -13.20
C SER A 46 -8.06 -6.29 -13.85
N TRP A 47 -7.02 -5.72 -13.24
CA TRP A 47 -6.34 -4.56 -13.80
C TRP A 47 -5.44 -4.91 -14.99
N SER A 48 -5.46 -4.03 -15.98
CA SER A 48 -4.52 -4.09 -17.10
C SER A 48 -3.09 -3.82 -16.61
N GLN A 49 -2.11 -4.24 -17.43
CA GLN A 49 -0.71 -3.93 -17.14
C GLN A 49 -0.49 -2.40 -17.11
N VAL A 50 -1.10 -1.64 -18.01
CA VAL A 50 -1.02 -0.17 -18.03
C VAL A 50 -1.50 0.45 -16.72
N ALA A 51 -2.61 -0.03 -16.14
CA ALA A 51 -3.09 0.45 -14.84
C ALA A 51 -2.10 0.13 -13.71
N SER A 52 -1.51 -1.07 -13.75
CA SER A 52 -0.48 -1.51 -12.80
C SER A 52 0.79 -0.64 -12.90
N ASP A 53 1.19 -0.27 -14.13
CA ASP A 53 2.34 0.57 -14.39
C ASP A 53 2.12 2.01 -13.89
N VAL A 54 0.93 2.57 -14.14
CA VAL A 54 0.56 3.91 -13.63
C VAL A 54 0.60 3.93 -12.10
N LEU A 55 0.06 2.91 -11.43
CA LEU A 55 0.13 2.77 -9.97
C LEU A 55 1.59 2.81 -9.49
N ALA A 56 2.42 1.91 -10.01
CA ALA A 56 3.80 1.74 -9.58
C ALA A 56 4.66 2.99 -9.81
N GLN A 57 4.43 3.72 -10.90
CA GLN A 57 5.24 4.88 -11.27
C GLN A 57 4.82 6.17 -10.58
N LYS A 58 3.50 6.39 -10.41
CA LYS A 58 2.98 7.67 -9.93
C LYS A 58 2.65 7.68 -8.45
N TYR A 59 2.27 6.54 -7.88
CA TYR A 59 1.69 6.50 -6.53
C TYR A 59 2.55 5.75 -5.52
N PHE A 60 3.30 4.71 -5.93
CA PHE A 60 4.21 4.03 -5.00
C PHE A 60 5.42 4.91 -4.68
N ARG A 61 5.65 5.15 -3.40
CA ARG A 61 6.89 5.74 -2.89
C ARG A 61 7.94 4.64 -2.89
N LYS A 62 9.13 4.95 -3.40
CA LYS A 62 10.25 4.00 -3.44
C LYS A 62 10.85 3.71 -2.06
N ALA A 63 10.76 4.66 -1.13
CA ALA A 63 11.29 4.58 0.22
C ALA A 63 10.62 5.61 1.14
N GLY A 64 10.93 5.54 2.44
CA GLY A 64 10.51 6.54 3.42
C GLY A 64 9.16 6.28 4.07
N VAL A 65 8.51 5.14 3.78
CA VAL A 65 7.31 4.70 4.47
C VAL A 65 7.72 3.88 5.68
N ALA A 66 7.34 4.31 6.89
CA ALA A 66 7.61 3.55 8.11
C ALA A 66 7.01 2.13 8.02
N THR A 67 7.69 1.13 8.56
CA THR A 67 7.19 -0.26 8.56
C THR A 67 6.33 -0.59 9.77
N ARG A 68 6.31 0.28 10.78
CA ARG A 68 5.53 0.14 12.01
C ARG A 68 4.83 1.46 12.34
N PHE A 69 3.58 1.36 12.75
CA PHE A 69 2.73 2.49 13.10
C PHE A 69 2.02 2.23 14.41
N LYS A 70 1.67 3.32 15.09
CA LYS A 70 0.77 3.32 16.24
C LYS A 70 -0.36 4.31 16.02
N ALA A 71 -1.55 3.96 16.51
CA ALA A 71 -2.67 4.87 16.54
C ALA A 71 -2.39 6.01 17.52
N VAL A 72 -2.85 7.21 17.19
CA VAL A 72 -2.84 8.36 18.10
C VAL A 72 -4.23 8.53 18.66
N GLU A 73 -4.35 8.50 19.99
CA GLU A 73 -5.64 8.70 20.65
C GLU A 73 -6.22 10.08 20.32
N GLU A 74 -7.43 10.08 19.77
CA GLU A 74 -8.20 11.27 19.44
C GLU A 74 -9.56 11.14 20.12
N SER A 75 -9.74 11.81 21.27
CA SER A 75 -10.90 11.63 22.16
C SER A 75 -12.26 11.97 21.51
N THR A 76 -12.25 12.78 20.45
CA THR A 76 -13.44 13.16 19.68
C THR A 76 -13.71 12.24 18.50
N VAL A 77 -12.82 11.28 18.24
CA VAL A 77 -12.86 10.37 17.10
C VAL A 77 -13.01 8.94 17.61
N PRO A 78 -13.93 8.12 17.06
CA PRO A 78 -13.99 6.71 17.40
C PRO A 78 -12.65 6.02 17.15
N SER A 79 -12.24 5.10 18.03
CA SER A 79 -10.90 4.50 18.02
C SER A 79 -10.50 3.81 16.73
N TRP A 80 -11.48 3.29 15.97
CA TRP A 80 -11.26 2.67 14.67
C TRP A 80 -10.93 3.65 13.54
N LEU A 81 -11.10 4.96 13.76
CA LEU A 81 -10.79 6.03 12.80
C LEU A 81 -9.58 6.87 13.23
N TRP A 82 -8.92 6.52 14.34
CA TRP A 82 -7.73 7.24 14.80
C TRP A 82 -6.64 7.27 13.74
N ARG A 83 -6.04 8.45 13.56
CA ARG A 83 -4.87 8.59 12.69
C ARG A 83 -3.70 7.77 13.24
N HIS A 84 -2.82 7.37 12.34
CA HIS A 84 -1.63 6.60 12.67
C HIS A 84 -0.36 7.43 12.43
N VAL A 85 0.65 7.22 13.26
CA VAL A 85 1.99 7.82 13.12
C VAL A 85 3.06 6.74 13.22
N PRO A 86 4.27 6.97 12.68
CA PRO A 86 5.39 6.05 12.86
C PRO A 86 5.61 5.73 14.35
N ASP A 87 5.74 4.45 14.67
CA ASP A 87 6.06 4.03 16.03
C ASP A 87 7.59 4.01 16.21
N GLU A 88 8.16 5.12 16.67
CA GLU A 88 9.61 5.27 16.83
C GLU A 88 10.24 4.20 17.72
N ALA A 89 9.53 3.75 18.77
CA ALA A 89 10.05 2.72 19.68
C ALA A 89 10.09 1.34 18.99
N ALA A 90 9.00 0.95 18.33
CA ALA A 90 8.96 -0.29 17.56
C ALA A 90 9.94 -0.28 16.38
N LEU A 91 10.12 0.86 15.73
CA LEU A 91 11.10 1.04 14.66
C LEU A 91 12.53 0.97 15.18
N ALA A 92 12.82 1.51 16.37
CA ALA A 92 14.16 1.46 16.97
C ALA A 92 14.62 0.03 17.25
N ALA A 93 13.70 -0.90 17.51
CA ALA A 93 13.98 -2.32 17.69
C ALA A 93 14.33 -3.06 16.39
N LEU A 94 14.08 -2.46 15.22
CA LEU A 94 14.41 -3.04 13.91
C LEU A 94 15.80 -2.59 13.41
N PRO A 95 16.47 -3.42 12.59
CA PRO A 95 17.62 -3.00 11.79
C PRO A 95 17.31 -1.75 10.95
N LYS A 96 18.29 -0.86 10.77
CA LYS A 96 18.08 0.47 10.15
C LYS A 96 17.47 0.39 8.74
N ASP A 97 17.86 -0.62 7.97
CA ASP A 97 17.39 -0.95 6.62
C ASP A 97 15.94 -1.47 6.57
N GLN A 98 15.39 -1.88 7.72
CA GLN A 98 14.01 -2.42 7.83
C GLN A 98 13.02 -1.42 8.45
N ARG A 99 13.49 -0.22 8.83
CA ARG A 99 12.63 0.80 9.47
C ARG A 99 11.75 1.53 8.46
N ALA A 100 12.19 1.61 7.21
CA ALA A 100 11.45 2.23 6.14
C ALA A 100 11.45 1.34 4.89
N ALA A 101 10.35 1.35 4.16
CA ALA A 101 10.17 0.64 2.91
C ALA A 101 9.49 1.54 1.87
N GLY A 102 9.37 1.04 0.64
CA GLY A 102 8.43 1.55 -0.35
C GLY A 102 7.17 0.70 -0.40
N GLU A 103 6.09 1.22 -0.98
CA GLU A 103 4.89 0.42 -1.23
C GLU A 103 5.11 -0.63 -2.32
N ARG A 104 4.42 -1.76 -2.14
CA ARG A 104 4.40 -2.90 -3.07
C ARG A 104 3.00 -3.47 -3.27
N SER A 105 1.97 -2.94 -2.62
CA SER A 105 0.59 -3.38 -2.82
C SER A 105 -0.34 -2.18 -3.01
N ALA A 106 -1.31 -2.32 -3.92
CA ALA A 106 -2.38 -1.34 -4.08
C ALA A 106 -3.12 -1.07 -2.76
N LYS A 107 -3.21 -2.08 -1.87
CA LYS A 107 -3.86 -1.97 -0.55
C LYS A 107 -3.15 -1.00 0.41
N GLN A 108 -1.95 -0.54 0.08
CA GLN A 108 -1.18 0.39 0.91
C GLN A 108 -1.44 1.86 0.53
N VAL A 109 -2.08 2.10 -0.61
CA VAL A 109 -2.35 3.46 -1.12
C VAL A 109 -3.85 3.75 -1.29
N PHE A 110 -4.69 2.72 -1.28
CA PHE A 110 -6.16 2.82 -1.20
C PHE A 110 -6.64 2.38 0.17
#